data_AF-A0A950DJS6-F1
#
_entry.id   AF-A0A950DJS6-F1
#
_cell.length_a   1.000
_cell.length_b   1.000
_cell.length_c   1.000
_cell.angle_alpha   90.00
_cell.angle_beta   90.00
_cell.angle_gamma   90.00
#
_symmetry.space_group_name_H-M   'P 1'
#
loop_
_entity.id
_entity.type
_entity.pdbx_description
1 polymer ?
#
loop_
_entity_poly.entity_id
_entity_poly.type
_entity_poly.pdbx_seq_one_letter_code
_entity_poly.pdbx_strand_id
1 'polypeptide(L)'
;MLRQPPKFAEISEAVRNQIGLLLDEKGVPVRNLEPDDRLNADLGLTSLDLATLVAALEMKLKADPFQELIPITSVRTIGDLEAAYVKFFSNPEGAAGDEHLDQVRRRAEARRNGRRPSS
;
A
#
# COMPACT_ATOMS: atom_id res chain seq x y z
N MET A 1 11.86 -11.63 -23.72
CA MET A 1 12.53 -11.48 -22.40
C MET A 1 11.43 -11.55 -21.34
N LEU A 2 11.31 -12.66 -20.61
CA LEU A 2 10.32 -12.74 -19.53
C LEU A 2 10.75 -11.76 -18.42
N ARG A 3 10.10 -10.60 -18.33
CA ARG A 3 10.20 -9.75 -17.14
C ARG A 3 9.57 -10.55 -16.01
N GLN A 4 10.39 -11.08 -15.12
CA GLN A 4 9.90 -11.68 -13.89
C GLN A 4 9.09 -10.60 -13.14
N PRO A 5 7.93 -10.97 -12.56
CA PRO A 5 7.20 -10.04 -11.73
C PRO A 5 8.08 -9.59 -10.56
N PRO A 6 8.07 -8.30 -10.18
CA PRO A 6 8.84 -7.81 -9.05
C PRO A 6 8.46 -8.58 -7.79
N LYS A 7 9.47 -9.01 -7.02
CA LYS A 7 9.23 -9.73 -5.77
C LYS A 7 8.67 -8.78 -4.72
N PHE A 8 7.99 -9.32 -3.70
CA PHE A 8 7.49 -8.56 -2.55
C PHE A 8 8.55 -7.61 -1.96
N ALA A 9 9.79 -8.10 -1.81
CA ALA A 9 10.90 -7.31 -1.27
C ALA A 9 11.19 -6.05 -2.11
N GLU A 10 11.14 -6.15 -3.44
CA GLU A 10 11.40 -5.00 -4.33
C GLU A 10 10.26 -3.98 -4.29
N ILE A 11 9.01 -4.47 -4.23
CA ILE A 11 7.84 -3.60 -4.07
C ILE A 11 7.91 -2.87 -2.72
N SER A 12 8.15 -3.62 -1.64
CA SER A 12 8.26 -3.08 -0.29
C SER A 12 9.39 -2.04 -0.19
N GLU A 13 10.56 -2.35 -0.74
CA GLU A 13 11.68 -1.42 -0.80
C GLU A 13 11.33 -0.16 -1.59
N ALA A 14 10.72 -0.30 -2.78
CA ALA A 14 10.32 0.84 -3.60
C ALA A 14 9.33 1.75 -2.87
N VAL A 15 8.29 1.18 -2.24
CA VAL A 15 7.28 1.90 -1.46
C VAL A 15 7.94 2.64 -0.31
N ARG A 16 8.73 1.95 0.52
CA ARG A 16 9.38 2.55 1.71
C ARG A 16 10.38 3.62 1.33
N ASN A 17 11.14 3.42 0.26
CA ASN A 17 12.08 4.42 -0.23
C ASN A 17 11.36 5.67 -0.71
N GLN A 18 10.24 5.54 -1.45
CA GLN A 18 9.45 6.71 -1.85
C GLN A 18 8.80 7.43 -0.66
N ILE A 19 8.28 6.69 0.33
CA ILE A 19 7.78 7.30 1.57
C ILE A 19 8.91 8.04 2.29
N GLY A 20 10.09 7.45 2.38
CA GLY A 20 11.27 8.08 2.99
C GLY A 20 11.64 9.41 2.33
N LEU A 21 11.61 9.48 0.99
CA LEU A 21 11.86 10.72 0.26
C LEU A 21 10.80 11.79 0.57
N LEU A 22 9.51 11.42 0.59
CA LEU A 22 8.45 12.38 0.93
C LEU A 22 8.57 12.90 2.37
N LEU A 23 8.99 12.05 3.31
CA LEU A 23 9.22 12.45 4.69
C LEU A 23 10.42 13.37 4.82
N ASP A 24 11.51 13.07 4.10
CA ASP A 24 12.71 13.90 4.04
C ASP A 24 12.40 15.29 3.47
N GLU A 25 11.64 15.36 2.37
CA GLU A 25 11.17 16.63 1.78
C GLU A 25 10.31 17.44 2.75
N LYS A 26 9.55 16.78 3.61
CA LYS A 26 8.76 17.42 4.68
C LYS A 26 9.57 17.78 5.92
N GLY A 27 10.83 17.39 6.01
CA GLY A 27 11.65 17.52 7.22
C GLY A 27 11.17 16.64 8.38
N VAL A 28 10.40 15.59 8.10
CA VAL A 28 10.01 14.58 9.09
C VAL A 28 11.13 13.55 9.18
N PRO A 29 11.71 13.30 10.37
CA PRO A 29 12.79 12.34 10.50
C PRO A 29 12.31 10.96 10.06
N VAL A 30 12.99 10.39 9.06
CA VAL A 30 12.73 9.03 8.58
C VAL A 30 13.05 8.06 9.70
N ARG A 31 12.01 7.60 10.40
CA ARG A 31 12.08 6.52 11.38
C ARG A 31 11.98 5.17 10.69
N ASN A 32 12.14 4.09 11.46
CA ASN A 32 11.95 2.74 10.96
C ASN A 32 10.48 2.56 10.54
N LEU A 33 10.22 2.58 9.22
CA LEU A 33 8.88 2.46 8.65
C LEU A 33 8.34 1.04 8.84
N GLU A 34 7.29 0.90 9.63
CA GLU A 34 6.63 -0.38 9.89
C GLU A 34 5.37 -0.54 9.02
N PRO A 35 5.01 -1.79 8.63
CA PRO A 35 3.81 -2.01 7.81
C PRO A 35 2.50 -1.60 8.51
N ASP A 36 2.48 -1.48 9.85
CA ASP A 36 1.32 -1.01 10.61
C ASP A 36 1.24 0.53 10.69
N ASP A 37 2.30 1.25 10.32
CA ASP A 37 2.32 2.72 10.36
C ASP A 37 1.25 3.31 9.45
N ARG A 38 0.45 4.22 10.00
CA ARG A 38 -0.61 4.89 9.24
C ARG A 38 -0.04 6.04 8.42
N LEU A 39 -0.29 6.02 7.11
CA LEU A 39 0.19 7.05 6.18
C LEU A 39 -0.26 8.45 6.62
N ASN A 40 -1.52 8.62 7.01
CA ASN A 40 -2.02 9.93 7.43
C ASN A 40 -1.74 10.22 8.92
N ALA A 41 -2.07 9.29 9.82
CA ALA A 41 -2.05 9.57 11.26
C ALA A 41 -0.64 9.50 11.88
N ASP A 42 0.22 8.62 11.38
CA ASP A 42 1.57 8.40 11.91
C ASP A 42 2.62 9.17 11.11
N LEU A 43 2.46 9.24 9.79
CA LEU A 43 3.44 9.88 8.89
C LEU A 43 3.01 11.28 8.42
N GLY A 44 1.77 11.71 8.69
CA GLY A 44 1.29 13.03 8.25
C GLY A 44 1.19 13.18 6.73
N LEU A 45 1.04 12.08 6.00
CA LEU A 45 0.86 12.09 4.54
C LEU A 45 -0.58 12.46 4.20
N THR A 46 -0.71 13.49 3.38
CA THR A 46 -1.98 13.97 2.85
C THR A 46 -2.40 13.15 1.61
N SER A 47 -3.62 13.34 1.14
CA SER A 47 -4.09 12.73 -0.11
C SER A 47 -3.21 13.12 -1.32
N LEU A 48 -2.62 14.33 -1.31
CA LEU A 48 -1.70 14.77 -2.34
C LEU A 48 -0.36 14.01 -2.26
N ASP A 49 0.16 13.81 -1.05
CA ASP A 49 1.38 13.03 -0.85
C ASP A 49 1.17 11.57 -1.29
N LEU A 50 0.01 10.98 -1.00
CA LEU A 50 -0.35 9.66 -1.51
C LEU A 50 -0.40 9.64 -3.05
N ALA A 51 -1.01 10.65 -3.68
CA ALA A 51 -1.07 10.72 -5.14
C ALA A 51 0.33 10.82 -5.76
N THR A 52 1.21 11.65 -5.19
CA THR A 52 2.61 11.78 -5.60
C THR A 52 3.37 10.46 -5.42
N LEU A 53 3.19 9.81 -4.27
CA LEU A 53 3.80 8.51 -3.96
C LEU A 53 3.41 7.46 -5.01
N VAL A 54 2.12 7.36 -5.29
CA VAL A 54 1.57 6.42 -6.27
C VAL A 54 2.11 6.73 -7.67
N ALA A 55 2.12 7.99 -8.10
CA ALA A 55 2.66 8.38 -9.40
C ALA A 55 4.15 8.05 -9.54
N ALA A 56 4.95 8.26 -8.49
CA ALA A 56 6.38 7.93 -8.50
C ALA A 56 6.61 6.40 -8.55
N LEU A 57 5.77 5.63 -7.84
CA LEU A 57 5.79 4.17 -7.90
C LEU A 57 5.34 3.65 -9.26
N GLU A 58 4.33 4.25 -9.88
CA GLU A 58 3.89 3.92 -11.25
C GLU A 58 5.03 4.16 -12.25
N MET A 59 5.76 5.27 -12.13
CA MET A 59 6.91 5.53 -13.01
C MET A 59 8.01 4.47 -12.86
N LYS A 60 8.27 4.00 -11.64
CA LYS A 60 9.29 2.99 -11.32
C LYS A 60 8.86 1.56 -11.70
N LEU A 61 7.68 1.15 -11.25
CA LEU A 61 7.15 -0.21 -11.38
C LEU A 61 6.36 -0.41 -12.68
N LYS A 62 6.05 0.67 -13.41
CA LYS A 62 5.20 0.68 -14.62
C LYS A 62 3.85 0.02 -14.39
N ALA A 63 3.29 0.23 -13.20
CA ALA A 63 2.05 -0.38 -12.73
C ALA A 63 1.37 0.52 -11.72
N ASP A 64 0.04 0.63 -11.82
CA ASP A 64 -0.80 1.34 -10.87
C ASP A 64 -1.98 0.43 -10.44
N PRO A 65 -2.02 -0.05 -9.18
CA PRO A 65 -3.09 -0.91 -8.70
C PRO A 65 -4.37 -0.15 -8.36
N PHE A 66 -4.35 1.19 -8.33
CA PHE A 66 -5.43 2.04 -7.88
C PHE A 66 -6.34 2.54 -9.00
N GLN A 67 -5.86 2.54 -10.25
CA GLN A 67 -6.67 2.89 -11.42
C GLN A 67 -7.76 1.85 -11.71
N GLU A 68 -7.46 0.55 -11.52
CA GLU A 68 -8.35 -0.53 -11.97
C GLU A 68 -8.81 -1.47 -10.84
N LEU A 69 -8.00 -1.69 -9.80
CA LEU A 69 -8.14 -2.87 -8.94
C LEU A 69 -8.53 -2.56 -7.49
N ILE A 70 -8.02 -1.45 -6.93
CA ILE A 70 -8.13 -1.16 -5.49
C ILE A 70 -8.47 0.32 -5.31
N PRO A 71 -9.53 0.70 -4.61
CA PRO A 71 -9.77 2.10 -4.32
C PRO A 71 -8.69 2.64 -3.38
N ILE A 72 -8.02 3.74 -3.76
CA ILE A 72 -6.96 4.40 -2.97
C ILE A 72 -7.42 4.74 -1.54
N THR A 73 -8.72 4.92 -1.33
CA THR A 73 -9.35 5.17 -0.02
C THR A 73 -9.25 4.00 0.96
N SER A 74 -8.95 2.79 0.48
CA SER A 74 -8.72 1.62 1.33
C SER A 74 -7.31 1.56 1.90
N VAL A 75 -6.37 2.34 1.37
CA VAL A 75 -4.99 2.38 1.85
C VAL A 75 -4.89 3.30 3.06
N ARG A 76 -4.63 2.72 4.24
CA ARG A 76 -4.45 3.49 5.47
C ARG A 76 -3.07 3.33 6.06
N THR A 77 -2.42 2.19 5.86
CA THR A 77 -1.07 1.91 6.33
C THR A 77 -0.08 1.65 5.20
N ILE A 78 1.21 1.65 5.54
CA ILE A 78 2.28 1.22 4.61
C ILE A 78 2.01 -0.21 4.12
N GLY A 79 1.59 -1.11 5.02
CA GLY A 79 1.29 -2.49 4.68
C GLY A 79 0.10 -2.63 3.73
N ASP A 80 -0.93 -1.78 3.84
CA ASP A 80 -2.04 -1.76 2.87
C ASP A 80 -1.54 -1.38 1.47
N LEU A 81 -0.63 -0.41 1.38
CA LEU A 81 -0.04 0.04 0.13
C LEU A 81 0.83 -1.06 -0.50
N GLU A 82 1.72 -1.67 0.28
CA GLU A 82 2.54 -2.80 -0.15
C GLU A 82 1.67 -3.97 -0.62
N ALA A 83 0.64 -4.32 0.15
CA ALA A 83 -0.29 -5.41 -0.18
C ALA A 83 -1.05 -5.13 -1.48
N ALA A 84 -1.42 -3.88 -1.75
CA ALA A 84 -2.10 -3.48 -2.99
C ALA A 84 -1.24 -3.77 -4.23
N TYR A 85 0.02 -3.32 -4.22
CA TYR A 85 0.95 -3.58 -5.32
C TYR A 85 1.28 -5.07 -5.45
N VAL A 86 1.49 -5.77 -4.34
CA VAL A 86 1.78 -7.21 -4.35
C VAL A 86 0.62 -8.00 -4.95
N LYS A 87 -0.62 -7.65 -4.59
CA LYS A 87 -1.82 -8.28 -5.14
C LYS A 87 -1.93 -8.05 -6.64
N PHE A 88 -1.63 -6.83 -7.11
CA PHE A 88 -1.61 -6.49 -8.53
C PHE A 88 -0.60 -7.32 -9.32
N PHE A 89 0.65 -7.39 -8.85
CA PHE A 89 1.69 -8.16 -9.53
C PHE A 89 1.53 -9.69 -9.40
N SER A 90 0.90 -10.16 -8.32
CA SER A 90 0.63 -11.59 -8.12
C SER A 90 -0.54 -12.09 -8.96
N ASN A 91 -1.43 -11.20 -9.44
CA ASN A 91 -2.58 -11.58 -10.24
C ASN A 91 -2.94 -10.49 -11.28
N PRO A 92 -2.11 -10.30 -12.32
CA PRO A 92 -2.39 -9.31 -13.36
C PRO A 92 -3.65 -9.64 -14.17
N GLU A 93 -4.06 -10.91 -14.24
CA GLU A 93 -5.27 -11.36 -14.96
C GLU A 93 -6.56 -11.15 -14.15
N GLY A 94 -6.48 -10.94 -12.83
CA GLY A 94 -7.66 -10.65 -11.99
C GLY A 94 -8.07 -9.19 -11.92
N ALA A 95 -7.35 -8.30 -12.62
CA ALA A 95 -7.76 -6.91 -12.78
C ALA A 95 -9.06 -6.77 -13.59
N ALA A 96 -9.32 -7.72 -14.49
CA ALA A 96 -10.52 -7.76 -15.32
C ALA A 96 -11.66 -8.61 -14.71
N GLY A 97 -11.53 -9.10 -13.47
CA GLY A 97 -12.45 -10.04 -12.81
C GLY A 97 -13.06 -9.48 -11.53
N ASP A 98 -14.15 -8.73 -11.69
CA ASP A 98 -14.93 -7.96 -10.72
C ASP A 98 -15.67 -8.78 -9.62
N GLU A 99 -15.03 -9.74 -8.93
CA GLU A 99 -15.74 -10.55 -7.90
C GLU A 99 -15.01 -10.84 -6.57
N HIS A 100 -13.70 -10.55 -6.41
CA HIS A 100 -12.97 -10.99 -5.20
C HIS A 100 -12.75 -9.92 -4.10
N LEU A 101 -13.22 -8.68 -4.30
CA LEU A 101 -13.01 -7.58 -3.35
C LEU A 101 -13.78 -7.76 -2.02
N ASP A 102 -14.76 -8.66 -1.98
CA ASP A 102 -15.54 -8.98 -0.78
C ASP A 102 -14.75 -9.82 0.25
N GLN A 103 -13.75 -10.60 -0.19
CA GLN A 103 -13.02 -11.49 0.72
C GLN A 103 -11.90 -10.77 1.50
N VAL A 104 -11.30 -9.73 0.93
CA VAL A 104 -10.24 -8.95 1.61
C VAL A 104 -10.83 -8.09 2.73
N ARG A 105 -12.04 -7.54 2.53
CA ARG A 105 -12.77 -6.76 3.56
C ARG A 105 -12.98 -7.56 4.85
N ARG A 106 -13.33 -8.85 4.73
CA ARG A 106 -13.52 -9.74 5.90
C ARG A 106 -12.24 -10.00 6.70
N ARG A 107 -11.05 -9.86 6.10
CA ARG A 107 -9.78 -10.15 6.79
C ARG A 107 -9.24 -8.96 7.58
N ALA A 108 -9.49 -7.73 7.12
CA ALA A 108 -9.12 -6.51 7.83
C ALA A 108 -10.02 -6.27 9.07
N GLU A 109 -11.29 -6.63 9.01
CA GLU A 109 -12.25 -6.39 10.11
C GLU A 109 -12.06 -7.35 11.30
N ALA A 110 -11.51 -8.55 11.06
CA ALA A 110 -11.30 -9.57 12.11
C ALA A 110 -10.23 -9.20 13.15
N ARG A 111 -9.34 -8.23 12.86
CA ARG A 111 -8.29 -7.81 13.81
C ARG A 111 -8.76 -6.76 14.82
N ARG A 112 -9.87 -6.07 14.58
CA ARG A 112 -10.33 -4.95 15.44
C ARG A 112 -11.19 -5.40 16.62
N ASN A 113 -11.83 -6.56 16.56
CA ASN A 113 -12.79 -7.00 17.59
C ASN A 113 -12.18 -7.84 18.74
N GLY A 114 -10.85 -7.98 18.80
CA GLY A 114 -10.18 -8.87 19.76
C GLY A 114 -9.83 -8.29 21.12
N ARG A 115 -10.17 -7.03 21.43
CA ARG A 115 -9.72 -6.39 22.69
C ARG A 115 -10.80 -5.61 23.42
N ARG A 116 -11.69 -6.31 24.11
CA ARG A 116 -12.26 -5.86 25.40
C ARG A 116 -12.48 -7.08 26.33
N PRO A 117 -11.64 -7.28 27.36
CA PRO A 117 -11.97 -8.15 28.50
C PRO A 117 -12.75 -7.34 29.54
N SER A 118 -13.89 -7.84 30.02
CA SER A 118 -14.67 -7.45 31.23
C SER A 118 -15.98 -8.25 31.16
N SER A 119 -16.48 -8.99 32.15
CA SER A 119 -16.15 -9.19 33.56
C SER A 119 -16.64 -10.58 33.98
#